data_AF-A0A2E9TZA3-F1
#
_entry.id   AF-A0A2E9TZA3-F1
#
_cell.length_a   1.000
_cell.length_b   1.000
_cell.length_c   1.000
_cell.angle_alpha   90.00
_cell.angle_beta   90.00
_cell.angle_gamma   90.00
#
_symmetry.space_group_name_H-M   'P 1'
#
loop_
_entity.id
_entity.type
_entity.pdbx_description
1 polymer ?
#
loop_
_entity_poly.entity_id
_entity_poly.type
_entity_poly.pdbx_seq_one_letter_code
_entity_poly.pdbx_strand_id
1 'polypeptide(L)'
;MISVLDNFCQILFFLIIIRSLSTWFPNSARTNPIIRLVYYITDPLIVPLSRVVPRLGMIDLTPMIAAIILIALQRLLRSIA
;
A
#
# COMPACT_ATOMS: atom_id res chain seq x y z
N MET A 1 3.54 -14.32 18.45
CA MET A 1 2.82 -14.48 17.16
C MET A 1 2.19 -13.18 16.68
N ILE A 2 1.43 -12.44 17.49
CA ILE A 2 0.82 -11.15 17.11
C ILE A 2 1.85 -10.10 16.63
N SER A 3 3.05 -10.07 17.22
CA SER A 3 4.15 -9.19 16.81
C SER A 3 4.62 -9.41 15.36
N VAL A 4 4.56 -10.64 14.85
CA VAL A 4 4.96 -10.94 13.46
C VAL A 4 3.96 -10.34 12.47
N LEU A 5 2.67 -10.46 12.80
CA LEU A 5 1.58 -9.91 11.99
C LEU A 5 1.61 -8.38 11.98
N ASP A 6 1.93 -7.78 13.13
CA ASP A 6 2.09 -6.34 13.26
C ASP A 6 3.26 -5.82 12.42
N ASN A 7 4.42 -6.46 12.48
CA ASN A 7 5.58 -6.11 11.66
C ASN A 7 5.29 -6.26 10.16
N PHE A 8 4.55 -7.29 9.77
CA PHE A 8 4.11 -7.48 8.39
C PHE A 8 3.22 -6.33 7.91
N CYS A 9 2.27 -5.87 8.74
CA CYS A 9 1.44 -4.71 8.44
C CYS A 9 2.30 -3.44 8.27
N GLN A 10 3.27 -3.21 9.15
CA GLN A 10 4.17 -2.06 9.02
C GLN A 10 4.96 -2.08 7.71
N ILE A 11 5.48 -3.24 7.30
CA ILE A 11 6.19 -3.39 6.02
C ILE A 11 5.27 -3.04 4.85
N LEU A 12 4.04 -3.58 4.82
CA LEU A 12 3.06 -3.26 3.79
C LEU A 12 2.72 -1.77 3.75
N PHE A 13 2.59 -1.12 4.91
CA PHE A 13 2.38 0.33 4.99
C PHE A 13 3.52 1.09 4.29
N PHE A 14 4.78 0.78 4.61
CA PHE A 14 5.92 1.41 3.95
C PHE A 14 5.98 1.14 2.45
N LEU A 15 5.65 -0.08 2.01
CA LEU A 15 5.58 -0.43 0.59
C LEU A 15 4.52 0.40 -0.15
N ILE A 16 3.36 0.64 0.47
CA ILE A 16 2.30 1.51 -0.09
C ILE A 16 2.80 2.96 -0.21
N ILE A 17 3.55 3.47 0.78
CA ILE A 17 4.17 4.79 0.72
C ILE A 17 5.20 4.87 -0.41
N ILE A 18 6.10 3.89 -0.52
CA ILE A 18 7.10 3.83 -1.60
C ILE A 18 6.41 3.78 -2.97
N ARG A 19 5.36 2.97 -3.11
CA ARG A 19 4.54 2.91 -4.34
C ARG A 19 3.95 4.27 -4.66
N SER A 20 3.34 4.94 -3.68
CA SER A 20 2.73 6.26 -3.83
C SER A 20 3.76 7.30 -4.26
N LEU A 21 4.94 7.34 -3.62
CA LEU A 21 6.03 8.25 -4.01
C LEU A 21 6.58 7.93 -5.41
N SER A 22 6.59 6.66 -5.80
CA SER A 22 7.01 6.24 -7.15
C SER A 22 6.12 6.81 -8.26
N THR A 23 4.86 7.14 -7.96
CA THR A 23 3.96 7.79 -8.94
C THR A 23 4.39 9.19 -9.32
N TRP A 24 5.14 9.88 -8.46
CA TRP A 24 5.66 11.23 -8.72
C TRP A 24 6.84 11.21 -9.72
N PHE A 25 7.53 10.08 -9.83
CA PHE A 25 8.69 9.90 -10.71
C PHE A 25 8.51 8.69 -11.66
N PRO A 26 7.53 8.73 -12.58
CA PRO A 26 7.09 7.56 -13.35
C PRO A 26 8.16 7.00 -14.30
N ASN A 27 9.15 7.80 -14.70
CA ASN A 27 10.23 7.35 -15.59
C ASN A 27 11.30 6.54 -14.86
N SER A 28 11.65 6.94 -13.63
CA SER A 28 12.59 6.21 -12.77
C SER A 28 11.93 4.95 -12.17
N ALA A 29 10.64 5.04 -11.84
CA ALA A 29 9.88 3.94 -11.28
C ALA A 29 9.77 2.72 -12.21
N ARG A 30 9.60 2.93 -13.52
CA ARG A 30 9.39 1.86 -14.51
C ARG A 30 10.66 1.05 -14.83
N THR A 31 11.84 1.63 -14.64
CA THR A 31 13.12 0.97 -14.92
C THR A 31 13.67 0.24 -13.68
N ASN A 32 13.31 0.68 -12.48
CA ASN A 32 13.83 0.12 -11.24
C ASN A 32 13.16 -1.24 -10.87
N PRO A 33 13.92 -2.35 -10.78
CA PRO A 33 13.37 -3.67 -10.44
C PRO A 33 12.80 -3.72 -9.02
N ILE A 34 13.33 -2.95 -8.07
CA ILE A 34 12.85 -2.91 -6.68
C ILE A 34 11.45 -2.29 -6.65
N ILE A 35 11.24 -1.21 -7.41
CA ILE A 35 9.91 -0.58 -7.49
C ILE A 35 8.92 -1.55 -8.12
N ARG A 36 9.30 -2.29 -9.17
CA ARG A 36 8.45 -3.36 -9.72
C ARG A 36 8.05 -4.40 -8.67
N LEU A 37 8.97 -4.82 -7.82
CA LEU A 37 8.70 -5.75 -6.72
C LEU A 37 7.68 -5.16 -5.72
N VAL A 38 7.85 -3.89 -5.34
CA VAL A 38 6.89 -3.17 -4.48
C VAL A 38 5.49 -3.19 -5.09
N TYR A 39 5.37 -2.95 -6.39
CA TYR A 39 4.09 -3.02 -7.10
C TYR A 39 3.51 -4.44 -7.06
N TYR A 40 4.31 -5.47 -7.34
CA TYR A 40 3.88 -6.87 -7.25
C TYR A 40 3.32 -7.26 -5.87
N ILE A 41 3.94 -6.80 -4.78
CA ILE A 41 3.49 -7.11 -3.41
C ILE A 41 2.22 -6.33 -3.05
N THR A 42 2.12 -5.08 -3.52
CA THR A 42 1.01 -4.18 -3.16
C THR A 42 -0.19 -4.28 -4.10
N ASP A 43 -0.02 -4.78 -5.32
CA ASP A 43 -1.08 -4.90 -6.34
C ASP A 43 -2.28 -5.75 -5.90
N PRO A 44 -2.12 -6.92 -5.25
CA PRO A 44 -3.26 -7.69 -4.75
C PRO A 44 -4.16 -6.92 -3.78
N LEU A 45 -3.60 -5.93 -3.07
CA LEU A 45 -4.35 -5.06 -2.15
C LEU A 45 -4.91 -3.83 -2.89
N ILE A 46 -4.09 -3.18 -3.71
CA ILE A 46 -4.39 -1.88 -4.35
C ILE A 46 -5.32 -2.04 -5.56
N VAL A 47 -5.12 -3.07 -6.40
CA VAL A 47 -5.89 -3.24 -7.65
C VAL A 47 -7.38 -3.46 -7.37
N PRO A 48 -7.81 -4.33 -6.44
CA PRO A 48 -9.22 -4.46 -6.10
C PRO A 48 -9.80 -3.17 -5.51
N LEU A 49 -9.03 -2.50 -4.65
CA LEU A 49 -9.43 -1.23 -4.05
C LEU A 49 -9.67 -0.15 -5.13
N SER A 50 -8.81 -0.09 -6.15
CA SER A 50 -8.92 0.87 -7.25
C SER A 50 -10.16 0.69 -8.13
N ARG A 51 -10.85 -0.46 -8.01
CA ARG A 51 -12.14 -0.70 -8.68
C ARG A 51 -13.31 -0.08 -7.92
N VAL A 52 -13.17 0.08 -6.60
CA VAL A 52 -14.19 0.67 -5.72
C VAL A 52 -13.94 2.17 -5.56
N VAL A 53 -12.67 2.57 -5.48
CA VAL A 53 -12.26 3.96 -5.31
C VAL A 53 -12.19 4.62 -6.68
N PRO A 54 -13.03 5.65 -6.96
CA PRO A 54 -12.93 6.40 -8.19
C PRO A 54 -11.61 7.18 -8.23
N ARG A 55 -10.92 7.16 -9.37
CA ARG A 55 -9.70 7.95 -9.59
C ARG A 55 -10.09 9.41 -9.72
N LEU A 56 -9.65 10.27 -8.78
CA LEU A 56 -9.88 11.71 -8.85
C LEU A 56 -8.78 12.36 -9.71
N GLY A 57 -9.04 12.46 -11.03
CA GLY A 57 -8.10 13.08 -11.97
C GLY A 57 -6.81 12.27 -12.12
N MET A 58 -5.65 12.92 -11.96
CA MET A 58 -4.33 12.27 -12.04
C MET A 58 -3.80 11.76 -10.69
N ILE A 59 -4.52 11.99 -9.59
CA ILE A 59 -4.07 11.60 -8.25
C ILE A 59 -4.79 10.31 -7.87
N ASP A 60 -4.01 9.24 -7.76
CA ASP A 60 -4.51 7.96 -7.27
C ASP A 60 -4.64 8.06 -5.75
N LEU A 61 -5.88 8.20 -5.24
CA LEU A 61 -6.16 8.18 -3.78
C LEU A 61 -6.11 6.77 -3.19
N THR A 62 -6.03 5.76 -4.05
CA THR A 62 -6.02 4.34 -3.68
C THR A 62 -4.94 3.98 -2.63
N PRO A 63 -3.68 4.46 -2.72
CA PRO A 63 -2.66 4.20 -1.71
C PRO A 63 -3.03 4.78 -0.34
N MET A 64 -3.66 5.95 -0.30
CA MET A 64 -4.06 6.59 0.95
C MET A 64 -5.18 5.79 1.64
N ILE A 65 -6.18 5.34 0.88
CA ILE A 65 -7.27 4.51 1.40
C ILE A 65 -6.73 3.14 1.86
N ALA A 66 -5.82 2.53 1.09
CA ALA A 66 -5.18 1.28 1.49
C ALA A 66 -4.39 1.43 2.80
N ALA A 67 -3.65 2.53 2.97
CA ALA A 67 -2.93 2.83 4.20
C ALA A 67 -3.88 2.99 5.40
N ILE A 68 -5.02 3.67 5.23
CA ILE A 68 -6.04 3.83 6.28
C ILE A 68 -6.63 2.47 6.69
N ILE A 69 -7.00 1.62 5.72
CA ILE A 69 -7.52 0.28 5.99
C ILE A 69 -6.49 -0.55 6.78
N LEU A 70 -5.22 -0.44 6.40
CA LEU A 70 -4.15 -1.22 7.00
C LEU A 70 -3.89 -0.78 8.45
N ILE A 71 -3.92 0.53 8.72
CA ILE A 71 -3.86 1.07 10.10
C ILE A 71 -5.08 0.63 10.92
N ALA A 72 -6.28 0.68 10.35
CA ALA A 72 -7.50 0.25 11.04
C ALA A 72 -7.44 -1.24 11.41
N LEU A 73 -7.00 -2.09 10.47
CA LEU A 73 -6.82 -3.52 10.70
C LEU A 73 -5.77 -3.79 11.79
N GLN A 74 -4.64 -3.07 11.76
CA GLN A 74 -3.59 -3.19 12.76
C GLN A 74 -4.08 -2.79 14.15
N ARG A 75 -4.86 -1.71 14.27
CA ARG A 75 -5.48 -1.28 15.53
C ARG A 75 -6.48 -2.31 16.06
N LEU A 76 -7.32 -2.87 15.20
CA LEU A 76 -8.28 -3.92 15.58
C LEU A 76 -7.55 -5.18 16.08
N LEU A 77 -6.55 -5.65 15.33
CA LEU A 77 -5.72 -6.80 15.72
C LEU A 77 -5.05 -6.60 17.09
N ARG A 78 -4.50 -5.41 17.34
CA ARG A 78 -3.90 -5.06 18.64
C ARG A 78 -4.92 -4.91 19.77
N SER A 79 -6.18 -4.64 19.46
CA SER A 79 -7.23 -4.47 20.47
C SER A 79 -7.81 -5.80 20.97
N ILE A 80 -7.67 -6.87 20.18
CA ILE A 80 -8.18 -8.22 20.49
C ILE A 80 -7.09 -9.11 21.10
N ALA A 81 -5.82 -8.73 20.93
CA ALA A 81 -4.64 -9.37 21.48
C ALA A 81 -4.32 -8.90 22.90
#